data_AF-A0A377U1D7-F1
#
_entry.id   AF-A0A377U1D7-F1
#
_cell.length_a   1.000
_cell.length_b   1.000
_cell.length_c   1.000
_cell.angle_alpha   90.00
_cell.angle_beta   90.00
_cell.angle_gamma   90.00
#
_symmetry.space_group_name_H-M   'P 1'
#
loop_
_entity.id
_entity.type
_entity.pdbx_description
1 polymer ?
#
loop_
_entity_poly.entity_id
_entity_poly.type
_entity_poly.pdbx_seq_one_letter_code
_entity_poly.pdbx_strand_id
1 'polypeptide(L)'
;MLKGFIDLVFRHEGRYYLLDYKSNWLGEDREAYTRPAMEQAMRAHRYDLQYQLYSLALHRYLRHRLADYDYDRHFGGVIYLFLRGMDGQEGGRGSSPPGRCDR
;
A
#
# COMPACT_ATOMS: atom_id res chain seq x y z
N MET A 1 1.25 -0.95 23.38
CA MET A 1 1.87 -1.91 22.44
C MET A 1 1.09 -1.84 21.13
N LEU A 2 1.72 -1.38 20.04
CA LEU A 2 1.09 -1.32 18.71
C LEU A 2 1.28 -2.67 18.01
N LYS A 3 0.20 -3.27 17.50
CA LYS A 3 0.20 -4.53 16.75
C LYS A 3 -0.54 -4.33 15.42
N GLY A 4 -0.06 -4.96 14.37
CA GLY A 4 -0.67 -4.93 13.04
C GLY A 4 -0.17 -6.11 12.20
N PHE A 5 -0.88 -6.38 11.11
CA PHE A 5 -0.57 -7.44 10.16
C PHE A 5 -0.50 -6.84 8.76
N ILE A 6 0.58 -7.16 8.05
CA ILE A 6 0.75 -6.79 6.65
C ILE A 6 0.31 -8.00 5.83
N ASP A 7 -0.64 -7.82 4.92
CA ASP A 7 -1.20 -8.91 4.11
C ASP A 7 -0.11 -9.56 3.24
N LEU A 8 0.62 -8.74 2.49
CA LEU A 8 1.68 -9.22 1.61
C LEU A 8 2.87 -8.24 1.55
N VAL A 9 4.06 -8.81 1.69
CA VAL A 9 5.32 -8.18 1.27
C VAL A 9 5.87 -9.00 0.13
N PHE A 10 6.19 -8.37 -1.00
CA PHE A 10 6.83 -9.05 -2.12
C PHE A 10 8.02 -8.25 -2.65
N ARG A 11 8.92 -8.93 -3.36
CA ARG A 11 10.06 -8.31 -4.02
C ARG A 11 9.90 -8.40 -5.54
N HIS A 12 10.04 -7.28 -6.23
CA HIS A 12 10.02 -7.18 -7.68
C HIS A 12 11.15 -6.26 -8.14
N GLU A 13 11.96 -6.71 -9.10
CA GLU A 13 13.11 -5.94 -9.63
C GLU A 13 14.03 -5.35 -8.55
N GLY A 14 14.29 -6.12 -7.48
CA GLY A 14 15.15 -5.70 -6.37
C GLY A 14 14.50 -4.76 -5.34
N ARG A 15 13.25 -4.36 -5.56
CA ARG A 15 12.47 -3.50 -4.66
C ARG A 15 11.42 -4.28 -3.88
N TYR A 16 11.24 -3.93 -2.62
CA TYR A 16 10.24 -4.50 -1.71
C TYR A 16 8.99 -3.62 -1.68
N TYR A 17 7.84 -4.27 -1.83
CA TYR A 17 6.55 -3.62 -1.90
C TYR A 17 5.64 -4.17 -0.80
N LEU A 18 4.84 -3.29 -0.22
CA LEU A 18 3.70 -3.66 0.61
C LEU A 18 2.46 -3.73 -0.27
N LEU A 19 1.64 -4.74 -0.07
CA LEU A 19 0.36 -4.87 -0.72
C LEU A 19 -0.70 -5.23 0.32
N ASP A 20 -1.80 -4.48 0.29
CA ASP A 20 -2.91 -4.59 1.23
C ASP A 20 -4.22 -4.69 0.45
N TYR A 21 -5.03 -5.68 0.82
CA TYR A 21 -6.31 -5.98 0.17
C TYR A 21 -7.44 -5.30 0.91
N LYS A 22 -8.18 -4.44 0.21
CA LYS A 22 -9.32 -3.71 0.73
C LYS A 22 -10.62 -4.30 0.19
N SER A 23 -11.47 -4.76 1.08
CA SER A 23 -12.83 -5.20 0.77
C SER A 23 -13.87 -4.07 0.97
N ASN A 24 -13.45 -2.81 1.05
CA ASN A 24 -14.34 -1.67 1.25
C ASN A 24 -15.46 -1.64 0.20
N TRP A 25 -16.68 -1.37 0.63
CA TRP A 25 -17.82 -1.14 -0.27
C TRP A 25 -17.84 0.33 -0.68
N LEU A 26 -17.70 0.62 -1.97
CA LEU A 26 -17.85 1.98 -2.51
C LEU A 26 -19.15 2.15 -3.30
N GLY A 27 -19.78 1.04 -3.67
CA GLY A 27 -21.03 0.95 -4.42
C GLY A 27 -21.19 -0.44 -5.02
N GLU A 28 -22.29 -0.63 -5.74
CA GLU A 28 -22.69 -1.92 -6.32
C GLU A 28 -21.85 -2.28 -7.56
N ASP A 29 -21.55 -1.29 -8.40
CA ASP A 29 -20.86 -1.49 -9.69
C ASP A 29 -19.46 -0.87 -9.74
N ARG A 30 -18.68 -1.23 -10.77
CA ARG A 30 -17.31 -0.73 -10.99
C ARG A 30 -17.20 0.79 -11.03
N GLU A 31 -18.24 1.47 -11.51
CA GLU A 31 -18.30 2.93 -11.59
C GLU A 31 -18.20 3.59 -10.20
N ALA A 32 -18.51 2.85 -9.14
CA ALA A 32 -18.30 3.30 -7.77
C ALA A 32 -16.84 3.22 -7.30
N TYR A 33 -15.99 2.43 -7.97
CA TYR A 33 -14.57 2.22 -7.67
C TYR A 33 -13.67 3.06 -8.58
N THR A 34 -14.11 4.28 -8.92
CA THR A 34 -13.28 5.24 -9.64
C THR A 34 -12.10 5.70 -8.77
N ARG A 35 -11.04 6.19 -9.41
CA ARG A 35 -9.85 6.72 -8.71
C ARG A 35 -10.21 7.78 -7.65
N PRO A 36 -11.08 8.78 -7.91
CA PRO A 36 -11.47 9.75 -6.90
C PRO A 36 -12.21 9.14 -5.70
N ALA A 37 -13.11 8.18 -5.94
CA ALA A 37 -13.86 7.50 -4.89
C ALA A 37 -12.93 6.65 -4.00
N MET A 38 -11.99 5.93 -4.60
CA MET A 38 -10.96 5.20 -3.86
C MET A 38 -10.07 6.14 -3.05
N GLU A 39 -9.62 7.26 -3.62
CA GLU A 39 -8.84 8.26 -2.88
C GLU A 39 -9.62 8.88 -1.70
N GLN A 40 -10.92 9.10 -1.87
CA GLN A 40 -11.77 9.57 -0.79
C GLN A 40 -11.90 8.52 0.32
N ALA A 41 -12.11 7.25 -0.04
CA ALA A 41 -12.14 6.14 0.92
C ALA A 41 -10.81 5.99 1.66
N MET A 42 -9.68 6.12 0.96
CA MET A 42 -8.34 6.12 1.54
C MET A 42 -8.19 7.17 2.63
N ARG A 43 -8.67 8.41 2.37
CA ARG A 43 -8.65 9.50 3.36
C ARG A 43 -9.62 9.24 4.51
N ALA A 44 -10.84 8.80 4.23
CA ALA A 44 -11.88 8.56 5.23
C ALA A 44 -11.47 7.47 6.24
N HIS A 45 -10.82 6.40 5.76
CA HIS A 45 -10.35 5.30 6.61
C HIS A 45 -8.94 5.51 7.19
N ARG A 46 -8.33 6.68 6.96
CA ARG A 46 -6.99 7.02 7.44
C ARG A 46 -5.91 5.99 7.06
N TYR A 47 -6.00 5.46 5.85
CA TYR A 47 -5.02 4.51 5.33
C TYR A 47 -3.65 5.17 5.07
N ASP A 48 -3.56 6.50 5.12
CA ASP A 48 -2.30 7.27 5.22
C ASP A 48 -1.48 6.88 6.45
N LEU A 49 -2.13 6.75 7.61
CA LEU A 49 -1.44 6.36 8.84
C LEU A 49 -1.02 4.88 8.80
N GLN A 50 -1.88 4.02 8.26
CA GLN A 50 -1.53 2.60 8.05
C GLN A 50 -0.31 2.47 7.14
N TYR A 51 -0.27 3.23 6.04
CA TYR A 51 0.86 3.33 5.13
C TYR A 51 2.16 3.68 5.87
N GLN A 52 2.16 4.74 6.69
CA GLN A 52 3.36 5.19 7.41
C GLN A 52 3.86 4.14 8.39
N LEU A 53 2.95 3.55 9.17
CA LEU A 53 3.29 2.54 10.17
C LEU A 53 3.87 1.27 9.52
N TYR A 54 3.26 0.80 8.44
CA TYR A 54 3.72 -0.40 7.74
C TYR A 54 5.01 -0.16 6.98
N SER A 55 5.17 1.02 6.37
CA SER A 55 6.42 1.41 5.71
C SER A 55 7.57 1.48 6.72
N LEU A 56 7.34 2.06 7.89
CA LEU A 56 8.33 2.11 8.97
C LEU A 56 8.67 0.71 9.49
N ALA A 57 7.67 -0.15 9.69
CA ALA A 57 7.88 -1.52 10.12
C ALA A 57 8.73 -2.31 9.12
N LEU A 58 8.39 -2.22 7.82
CA LEU A 58 9.15 -2.88 6.77
C LEU A 58 10.55 -2.30 6.63
N HIS A 59 10.70 -0.98 6.69
CA HIS A 59 12.01 -0.30 6.68
C HIS A 59 12.93 -0.85 7.78
N ARG A 60 12.43 -0.92 9.03
CA ARG A 60 13.19 -1.44 10.17
C ARG A 60 13.51 -2.93 10.00
N TYR A 61 12.57 -3.71 9.49
CA TYR A 61 12.76 -5.13 9.21
C TYR A 61 13.86 -5.36 8.16
N LEU A 62 13.80 -4.66 7.02
CA LEU A 62 14.77 -4.80 5.94
C LEU A 62 16.15 -4.31 6.36
N ARG A 63 16.24 -3.20 7.10
CA ARG A 63 17.50 -2.70 7.66
C ARG A 63 18.20 -3.72 8.56
N HIS A 64 17.44 -4.57 9.25
CA HIS A 64 17.98 -5.60 10.11
C HIS A 64 18.36 -6.88 9.35
N ARG A 65 17.71 -7.16 8.21
CA ARG A 65 17.85 -8.42 7.47
C ARG A 65 18.80 -8.36 6.29
N LEU A 66 18.90 -7.21 5.64
CA LEU A 66 19.70 -7.02 4.44
C LEU A 66 20.98 -6.26 4.79
N ALA A 67 22.12 -6.83 4.41
CA ALA A 67 23.35 -6.07 4.33
C ALA A 67 23.20 -4.97 3.26
N ASP A 68 23.78 -3.80 3.50
CA ASP A 68 23.76 -2.66 2.58
C ASP A 68 22.35 -2.15 2.21
N TYR A 69 21.39 -2.30 3.13
CA TYR A 69 20.04 -1.78 2.93
C TYR A 69 20.01 -0.25 2.82
N ASP A 70 19.57 0.21 1.65
CA ASP A 70 19.22 1.58 1.32
C ASP A 70 17.72 1.72 1.03
N TYR A 71 17.04 2.68 1.66
CA TYR A 71 15.59 2.85 1.52
C TYR A 71 15.19 3.26 0.09
N ASP A 72 15.89 4.22 -0.50
CA ASP A 72 15.54 4.77 -1.83
C ASP A 72 15.78 3.77 -2.96
N ARG A 73 16.70 2.82 -2.75
CA ARG A 73 16.99 1.72 -3.69
C ARG A 73 16.06 0.54 -3.51
N HIS A 74 15.82 0.12 -2.26
CA HIS A 74 15.16 -1.15 -1.98
C HIS A 74 13.68 -1.02 -1.63
N PHE A 75 13.16 0.16 -1.28
CA PHE A 75 11.75 0.32 -0.99
C PHE A 75 10.99 0.74 -2.24
N GLY A 76 9.98 -0.06 -2.62
CA GLY A 76 9.21 0.12 -3.85
C GLY A 76 7.89 0.86 -3.65
N GLY A 77 7.39 0.97 -2.42
CA GLY A 77 6.12 1.63 -2.11
C GLY A 77 5.05 0.67 -1.60
N VAL A 78 3.82 1.18 -1.54
CA VAL A 78 2.65 0.49 -0.99
C VAL A 78 1.52 0.51 -2.00
N ILE A 79 0.86 -0.63 -2.16
CA ILE A 79 -0.19 -0.86 -3.14
C ILE A 79 -1.46 -1.25 -2.41
N TYR A 80 -2.55 -0.54 -2.70
CA TYR A 80 -3.87 -0.84 -2.18
C TYR A 80 -4.75 -1.43 -3.28
N LEU A 81 -5.29 -2.62 -3.01
CA LEU A 81 -6.12 -3.35 -3.96
C LEU A 81 -7.57 -3.38 -3.45
N PHE A 82 -8.45 -2.60 -4.08
CA PHE A 82 -9.90 -2.64 -3.80
C PHE A 82 -10.53 -3.83 -4.53
N LEU A 83 -10.62 -4.97 -3.84
CA LEU A 83 -11.04 -6.26 -4.43
C LEU A 83 -12.39 -6.19 -5.14
N ARG A 84 -13.34 -5.44 -4.58
CA ARG A 84 -14.70 -5.30 -5.14
C ARG A 84 -14.76 -4.48 -6.43
N GLY A 85 -13.71 -3.71 -6.73
CA GLY A 85 -13.56 -2.97 -7.98
C GLY A 85 -12.74 -3.72 -9.04
N MET A 86 -12.39 -4.99 -8.81
CA MET A 86 -11.61 -5.81 -9.73
C MET A 86 -12.48 -6.85 -10.43
N ASP A 87 -12.64 -6.69 -11.73
CA ASP A 87 -13.43 -7.55 -12.63
C ASP A 87 -12.56 -8.27 -13.68
N GLY A 88 -11.23 -8.17 -13.58
CA GLY A 88 -10.29 -8.77 -14.52
C GLY A 88 -9.99 -7.92 -15.77
N GLN A 89 -10.61 -6.75 -15.94
CA GLN A 89 -10.25 -5.78 -16.99
C GLN A 89 -9.62 -4.52 -16.38
N GLU A 90 -8.30 -4.36 -16.53
CA GLU A 90 -7.49 -3.24 -16.00
C GLU A 90 -8.05 -2.65 -14.68
N GLY A 91 -7.93 -3.45 -13.62
CA GLY A 91 -8.44 -3.11 -12.29
C GLY A 91 -7.84 -1.81 -11.76
N GLY A 92 -8.69 -0.98 -11.16
CA GLY A 92 -8.34 0.32 -10.58
C GLY A 92 -7.20 0.21 -9.57
N ARG A 93 -5.98 0.51 -10.00
CA ARG A 93 -4.82 0.63 -9.11
C ARG A 93 -4.84 2.00 -8.45
N GLY A 94 -5.20 2.05 -7.18
CA GLY A 94 -4.88 3.20 -6.32
C GLY A 94 -3.41 3.12 -5.90
N SER A 95 -2.50 3.72 -6.67
CA SER A 95 -1.11 3.88 -6.24
C SER A 95 -0.95 5.22 -5.54
N SER A 96 -0.54 5.20 -4.26
CA SER A 96 0.06 6.37 -3.63
C SER A 96 1.55 6.35 -3.97
N PRO A 97 2.13 7.42 -4.54
CA PRO A 97 3.58 7.50 -4.68
C PRO A 97 4.23 7.41 -3.29
N PRO A 98 5.49 6.93 -3.19
CA PRO A 98 6.20 6.89 -1.92
C PRO A 98 6.20 8.31 -1.34
N GLY A 99 5.47 8.49 -0.23
CA GLY A 99 5.55 9.70 0.57
C GLY A 99 6.98 9.81 1.04
N ARG A 100 7.65 10.92 0.68
CA ARG A 100 8.95 11.23 1.26
C ARG A 100 8.76 11.28 2.77
N CYS A 101 9.56 10.47 3.47
CA CYS A 101 9.78 10.67 4.89
C CYS A 101 10.65 11.94 4.98
N ASP A 102 10.02 13.11 4.90
CA ASP A 102 10.71 14.36 5.21
C ASP A 102 11.15 14.29 6.67
N ARG A 103 12.43 14.59 6.86
CA ARG A 103 13.16 14.54 8.13
C ARG A 103 12.51 15.40 9.21
#